data_AF-A0AA39Q6H0-F1
#
_entry.id   AF-A0AA39Q6H0-F1
#
_cell.length_a   1.000
_cell.length_b   1.000
_cell.length_c   1.000
_cell.angle_alpha   90.00
_cell.angle_beta   90.00
_cell.angle_gamma   90.00
#
_symmetry.space_group_name_H-M   'P 1'
#
loop_
_entity.id
_entity.type
_entity.pdbx_description
1 polymer ?
#
loop_
_entity_poly.entity_id
_entity_poly.type
_entity_poly.pdbx_seq_one_letter_code
_entity_poly.pdbx_strand_id
1 'polypeptide(L)'
;LLVLENADPTLELEKYLPYSLHNPILITSTNSAVHQMSLPDFHLGFSDLEQNEAVDLLKHANENLDNDNQQLISDIVNALGCQALAVSTAGAYIGSTATCILSNYLSLFKRKSKQLLNHKLKSLDGYQKTIFSAFHLSFDKLSPSTKLFMQVCAFFHHTAIPVELFHHASAFASDDLWPEEKDKIPAVDDLKKFLSHFTDNGSWDDTIDELRQFSLTIYDTGAEVLSFHSVLHMCVQETI
;
A
#
# COMPACT_ATOMS: atom_id res chain seq x y z
N LEU A 1 -9.21 -12.43 23.18
CA LEU A 1 -8.60 -12.71 21.85
C LEU A 1 -7.42 -11.77 21.70
N LEU A 2 -6.22 -12.31 21.46
CA LEU A 2 -5.04 -11.54 21.07
C LEU A 2 -4.83 -11.75 19.57
N VAL A 3 -4.53 -10.69 18.81
CA VAL A 3 -4.25 -10.79 17.38
C VAL A 3 -2.82 -10.32 17.14
N LEU A 4 -2.01 -11.20 16.54
CA LEU A 4 -0.66 -10.89 16.09
C LEU A 4 -0.70 -10.78 14.57
N GLU A 5 -0.61 -9.55 14.07
CA GLU A 5 -0.64 -9.29 12.64
C GLU A 5 0.76 -9.31 12.04
N ASN A 6 0.90 -9.95 10.87
CA ASN A 6 2.15 -10.03 10.12
C ASN A 6 3.34 -10.59 10.94
N ALA A 7 3.10 -11.66 11.71
CA ALA A 7 4.10 -12.26 12.58
C ALA A 7 5.29 -12.83 11.80
N ASP A 8 6.50 -12.55 12.29
CA ASP A 8 7.75 -13.05 11.73
C ASP A 8 8.14 -14.38 12.40
N PRO A 9 8.20 -15.50 11.66
CA PRO A 9 8.55 -16.80 12.21
C PRO A 9 10.01 -16.92 12.68
N THR A 10 10.88 -15.97 12.34
CA THR A 10 12.27 -15.92 12.86
C THR A 10 12.34 -15.47 14.32
N LEU A 11 11.26 -14.86 14.84
CA LEU A 11 11.16 -14.42 16.22
C LEU A 11 10.64 -15.55 17.11
N GLU A 12 11.22 -15.72 18.30
CA GLU A 12 10.75 -16.69 19.30
C GLU A 12 9.53 -16.15 20.07
N LEU A 13 8.43 -15.87 19.36
CA LEU A 13 7.22 -15.24 19.91
C LEU A 13 6.62 -16.04 21.08
N GLU A 14 6.73 -17.37 21.06
CA GLU A 14 6.22 -18.27 22.11
C GLU A 14 6.69 -17.88 23.53
N LYS A 15 7.88 -17.28 23.67
CA LYS A 15 8.43 -16.86 24.96
C LYS A 15 7.70 -15.68 25.59
N TYR A 16 6.96 -14.92 24.78
CA TYR A 16 6.27 -13.69 25.18
C TYR A 16 4.75 -13.86 25.21
N LEU A 17 4.23 -14.96 24.67
CA LEU A 17 2.80 -15.18 24.57
C LEU A 17 2.25 -15.81 25.86
N PRO A 18 1.14 -15.26 26.41
CA PRO A 18 0.52 -15.83 27.59
C PRO A 18 -0.12 -17.19 27.24
N TYR A 19 0.25 -18.24 27.97
CA TYR A 19 -0.44 -19.52 27.85
C TYR A 19 -1.81 -19.43 28.56
N SER A 20 -2.90 -19.38 27.80
CA SER A 20 -4.26 -19.35 28.34
C SER A 20 -5.27 -20.03 27.42
N LEU A 21 -6.03 -20.97 27.98
CA LEU A 21 -7.15 -21.64 27.27
C LEU A 21 -8.36 -20.70 27.04
N HIS A 22 -8.42 -19.57 27.76
CA HIS A 22 -9.54 -18.63 27.67
C HIS A 22 -9.26 -17.45 26.73
N ASN A 23 -7.99 -17.25 26.34
CA ASN A 23 -7.58 -16.16 25.48
C ASN A 23 -6.97 -16.73 24.20
N PRO A 24 -7.79 -17.05 23.18
CA PRO A 24 -7.25 -17.49 21.90
C PRO A 24 -6.33 -16.42 21.31
N ILE A 25 -5.28 -16.88 20.63
CA ILE A 25 -4.33 -16.05 19.89
C ILE A 25 -4.53 -16.34 18.40
N LEU A 26 -4.87 -15.30 17.63
CA LEU A 26 -4.92 -15.37 16.18
C LEU A 26 -3.60 -14.79 15.64
N ILE A 27 -2.92 -15.55 14.78
CA ILE A 27 -1.66 -15.13 14.16
C ILE A 27 -1.87 -15.07 12.66
N THR A 28 -1.55 -13.94 12.04
CA THR A 28 -1.52 -13.79 10.58
C THR A 28 -0.08 -13.57 10.12
N SER A 29 0.30 -14.15 8.99
CA SER A 29 1.64 -13.95 8.39
C SER A 29 1.59 -14.25 6.90
N THR A 30 2.47 -13.59 6.15
CA THR A 30 2.75 -13.94 4.75
C THR A 30 3.75 -15.09 4.64
N ASN A 31 4.41 -15.47 5.73
CA ASN A 31 5.37 -16.56 5.79
C ASN A 31 4.74 -17.81 6.42
N SER A 32 4.59 -18.87 5.62
CA SER A 32 4.02 -20.14 6.05
C SER A 32 4.84 -20.85 7.14
N ALA A 33 6.09 -20.46 7.38
CA ALA A 33 6.86 -20.99 8.51
C ALA A 33 6.23 -20.65 9.88
N VAL A 34 5.32 -19.66 9.95
CA VAL A 34 4.57 -19.35 11.17
C VAL A 34 3.69 -20.51 11.65
N HIS A 35 3.36 -21.48 10.77
CA HIS A 35 2.63 -22.69 11.16
C HIS A 35 3.36 -23.52 12.23
N GLN A 36 4.67 -23.36 12.38
CA GLN A 36 5.43 -24.00 13.46
C GLN A 36 5.01 -23.52 14.85
N MET A 37 4.40 -22.33 14.95
CA MET A 37 3.94 -21.71 16.19
C MET A 37 2.48 -22.08 16.55
N SER A 38 1.78 -22.82 15.68
CA SER A 38 0.38 -23.23 15.92
C SER A 38 0.26 -24.72 16.18
N LEU A 39 -0.84 -25.11 16.82
CA LEU A 39 -1.18 -26.52 16.97
C LEU A 39 -1.43 -27.16 15.59
N PRO A 40 -1.14 -28.45 15.41
CA PRO A 40 -1.52 -29.19 14.21
C PRO A 40 -3.00 -28.97 13.90
N ASP A 41 -3.33 -28.77 12.62
CA ASP A 41 -4.68 -28.46 12.10
C ASP A 41 -5.28 -27.09 12.48
N PHE A 42 -4.57 -26.26 13.25
CA PHE A 42 -4.96 -24.87 13.55
C PHE A 42 -4.22 -23.87 12.66
N HIS A 43 -4.31 -24.07 11.35
CA HIS A 43 -3.86 -23.10 10.36
C HIS A 43 -4.81 -23.07 9.17
N LEU A 44 -4.98 -21.88 8.60
CA LEU A 44 -5.77 -21.67 7.39
C LEU A 44 -4.88 -20.94 6.39
N GLY A 45 -4.68 -21.55 5.22
CA GLY A 45 -4.06 -20.88 4.09
C GLY A 45 -5.11 -20.08 3.34
N PHE A 46 -4.83 -18.80 3.07
CA PHE A 46 -5.66 -17.98 2.19
C PHE A 46 -5.05 -17.99 0.80
N SER A 47 -5.83 -18.41 -0.20
CA SER A 47 -5.48 -18.24 -1.61
C SER A 47 -5.94 -16.88 -2.11
N ASP A 48 -5.58 -16.57 -3.36
CA ASP A 48 -6.25 -15.51 -4.11
C ASP A 48 -7.77 -15.77 -4.20
N LEU A 49 -8.53 -14.72 -4.50
CA LEU A 49 -10.00 -14.77 -4.54
C LEU A 49 -10.49 -15.71 -5.63
N GLU A 50 -11.67 -16.29 -5.42
CA GLU A 50 -12.40 -16.88 -6.55
C GLU A 50 -12.77 -15.80 -7.57
N GLN A 51 -12.97 -16.18 -8.83
CA GLN A 51 -13.19 -15.20 -9.90
C GLN A 51 -14.43 -14.34 -9.64
N ASN A 52 -15.53 -14.94 -9.20
CA ASN A 52 -16.76 -14.24 -8.78
C ASN A 52 -16.50 -13.24 -7.64
N GLU A 53 -15.77 -13.66 -6.60
CA GLU A 53 -15.41 -12.78 -5.48
C GLU A 53 -14.56 -11.60 -5.94
N ALA A 54 -13.60 -11.83 -6.86
CA ALA A 54 -12.79 -10.76 -7.45
C ALA A 54 -13.63 -9.81 -8.32
N VAL A 55 -14.60 -10.33 -9.08
CA VAL A 55 -15.55 -9.50 -9.85
C VAL A 55 -16.38 -8.63 -8.92
N ASP A 56 -16.90 -9.20 -7.83
CA ASP A 56 -17.69 -8.48 -6.84
C ASP A 56 -16.86 -7.41 -6.13
N LEU A 57 -15.61 -7.73 -5.77
CA LEU A 57 -14.68 -6.77 -5.20
C LEU A 57 -14.39 -5.61 -6.16
N LEU A 58 -14.17 -5.87 -7.45
CA LEU A 58 -13.93 -4.81 -8.43
C LEU A 58 -15.13 -3.86 -8.55
N LYS A 59 -16.35 -4.42 -8.58
CA LYS A 59 -17.60 -3.65 -8.60
C LYS A 59 -17.80 -2.85 -7.33
N HIS A 60 -17.42 -3.41 -6.17
CA HIS A 60 -17.51 -2.69 -4.91
C HIS A 60 -16.50 -1.54 -4.83
N ALA A 61 -15.27 -1.76 -5.32
CA ALA A 61 -14.23 -0.73 -5.37
C ALA A 61 -14.55 0.40 -6.38
N ASN A 62 -15.52 0.22 -7.28
CA ASN A 62 -16.04 1.26 -8.15
C ASN A 62 -17.54 1.04 -8.42
N GLU A 63 -18.37 1.63 -7.57
CA GLU A 63 -19.85 1.48 -7.60
C GLU A 63 -20.49 1.91 -8.92
N ASN A 64 -19.80 2.72 -9.73
CA ASN A 64 -20.27 3.19 -11.04
C ASN A 64 -20.02 2.19 -12.18
N LEU A 65 -19.48 1.00 -11.90
CA LEU A 65 -19.23 0.00 -12.93
C LEU A 65 -20.55 -0.57 -13.47
N ASP A 66 -20.77 -0.32 -14.75
CA ASP A 66 -21.92 -0.82 -15.48
C ASP A 66 -21.89 -2.36 -15.55
N ASN A 67 -23.03 -2.99 -15.24
CA ASN A 67 -23.19 -4.44 -15.27
C ASN A 67 -23.17 -5.02 -16.68
N ASP A 68 -23.30 -4.21 -17.72
CA ASP A 68 -23.36 -4.66 -19.12
C ASP A 68 -22.00 -5.17 -19.66
N ASN A 69 -20.89 -4.96 -18.93
CA ASN A 69 -19.54 -5.34 -19.35
C ASN A 69 -18.92 -6.53 -18.56
N GLN A 70 -19.72 -7.52 -18.15
CA GLN A 70 -19.25 -8.66 -17.33
C GLN A 70 -18.01 -9.35 -17.89
N GLN A 71 -17.95 -9.60 -19.21
CA GLN A 71 -16.79 -10.28 -19.81
C GLN A 71 -15.49 -9.50 -19.61
N LEU A 72 -15.55 -8.18 -19.77
CA LEU A 72 -14.39 -7.31 -19.64
C LEU A 72 -13.95 -7.19 -18.18
N ILE A 73 -14.90 -7.17 -17.25
CA ILE A 73 -14.63 -7.23 -15.81
C ILE A 73 -13.91 -8.54 -15.47
N SER A 74 -14.41 -9.67 -15.97
CA SER A 74 -13.76 -10.98 -15.83
C SER A 74 -12.34 -10.99 -16.39
N ASP A 75 -12.13 -10.40 -17.58
CA ASP A 75 -10.80 -10.30 -18.20
C ASP A 75 -9.83 -9.46 -17.36
N ILE A 76 -10.31 -8.40 -16.70
CA ILE A 76 -9.51 -7.55 -15.80
C ILE A 76 -9.12 -8.32 -14.55
N VAL A 77 -10.07 -8.95 -13.85
CA VAL A 77 -9.74 -9.69 -12.60
C VAL A 77 -8.81 -10.87 -12.88
N ASN A 78 -8.97 -11.55 -14.03
CA ASN A 78 -8.06 -12.59 -14.47
C ASN A 78 -6.65 -12.04 -14.74
N ALA A 79 -6.55 -10.87 -15.38
CA ALA A 79 -5.25 -10.23 -15.61
C ALA A 79 -4.56 -9.81 -14.31
N LEU A 80 -5.35 -9.50 -13.27
CA LEU A 80 -4.90 -9.18 -11.91
C LEU A 80 -4.68 -10.42 -11.03
N GLY A 81 -4.83 -11.63 -11.60
CA GLY A 81 -4.65 -12.89 -10.87
C GLY A 81 -5.62 -13.09 -9.71
N CYS A 82 -6.77 -12.41 -9.71
CA CYS A 82 -7.74 -12.41 -8.62
C CYS A 82 -7.17 -12.02 -7.24
N GLN A 83 -6.06 -11.28 -7.22
CA GLN A 83 -5.44 -10.81 -5.99
C GLN A 83 -6.24 -9.65 -5.40
N ALA A 84 -6.79 -9.81 -4.20
CA ALA A 84 -7.67 -8.83 -3.58
C ALA A 84 -7.07 -7.41 -3.58
N LEU A 85 -5.78 -7.28 -3.25
CA LEU A 85 -5.07 -5.99 -3.26
C LEU A 85 -4.92 -5.39 -4.67
N ALA A 86 -4.59 -6.21 -5.67
CA ALA A 86 -4.46 -5.73 -7.05
C ALA A 86 -5.83 -5.31 -7.62
N VAL A 87 -6.88 -6.07 -7.29
CA VAL A 87 -8.27 -5.80 -7.68
C VAL A 87 -8.82 -4.54 -7.02
N SER A 88 -8.61 -4.34 -5.71
CA SER A 88 -9.06 -3.14 -5.01
C SER A 88 -8.32 -1.88 -5.52
N THR A 89 -7.01 -1.99 -5.75
CA THR A 89 -6.20 -0.91 -6.32
C THR A 89 -6.66 -0.57 -7.75
N ALA A 90 -6.97 -1.59 -8.56
CA ALA A 90 -7.49 -1.40 -9.90
C ALA A 90 -8.86 -0.72 -9.92
N GLY A 91 -9.78 -1.17 -9.07
CA GLY A 91 -11.12 -0.59 -8.93
C GLY A 91 -11.03 0.89 -8.54
N ALA A 92 -10.22 1.21 -7.53
CA ALA A 92 -9.97 2.58 -7.11
C ALA A 92 -9.37 3.44 -8.24
N TYR A 93 -8.38 2.93 -8.97
CA TYR A 93 -7.82 3.63 -10.13
C TYR A 93 -8.88 3.96 -11.19
N ILE A 94 -9.74 2.99 -11.52
CA ILE A 94 -10.79 3.17 -12.54
C ILE A 94 -11.82 4.19 -12.06
N GLY A 95 -12.28 4.10 -10.81
CA GLY A 95 -13.25 5.03 -10.24
C GLY A 95 -12.72 6.46 -10.13
N SER A 96 -11.44 6.61 -9.85
CA SER A 96 -10.79 7.90 -9.58
C SER A 96 -10.24 8.57 -10.83
N THR A 97 -10.09 7.84 -11.93
CA THR A 97 -9.57 8.39 -13.20
C THR A 97 -10.71 8.61 -14.19
N ALA A 98 -11.21 9.85 -14.31
CA ALA A 98 -12.34 10.19 -15.18
C ALA A 98 -12.18 9.79 -16.67
N THR A 99 -10.95 9.68 -17.17
CA THR A 99 -10.65 9.27 -18.55
C THR A 99 -10.47 7.77 -18.73
N CYS A 100 -10.51 6.98 -17.64
CA CYS A 100 -10.31 5.55 -17.67
C CYS A 100 -11.64 4.81 -17.59
N ILE A 101 -11.99 4.12 -18.67
CA ILE A 101 -13.03 3.10 -18.68
C ILE A 101 -12.40 1.71 -18.60
N LEU A 102 -13.18 0.68 -18.28
CA LEU A 102 -12.72 -0.72 -18.15
C LEU A 102 -11.83 -1.17 -19.33
N SER A 103 -12.22 -0.83 -20.56
CA SER A 103 -11.52 -1.30 -21.77
C SER A 103 -10.12 -0.70 -21.92
N ASN A 104 -9.99 0.57 -21.52
CA ASN A 104 -8.70 1.25 -21.49
C ASN A 104 -7.85 0.76 -20.33
N TYR A 105 -8.44 0.46 -19.15
CA TYR A 105 -7.70 -0.05 -18.00
C TYR A 105 -6.94 -1.33 -18.31
N LEU A 106 -7.61 -2.34 -18.88
CA LEU A 106 -6.97 -3.62 -19.21
C LEU A 106 -5.74 -3.44 -20.12
N SER A 107 -5.86 -2.54 -21.10
CA SER A 107 -4.77 -2.21 -22.03
C SER A 107 -3.62 -1.48 -21.32
N LEU A 108 -3.93 -0.53 -20.43
CA LEU A 108 -2.95 0.18 -19.60
C LEU A 108 -2.19 -0.78 -18.69
N PHE A 109 -2.90 -1.65 -17.99
CA PHE A 109 -2.33 -2.64 -17.08
C PHE A 109 -1.41 -3.62 -17.80
N LYS A 110 -1.84 -4.19 -18.93
CA LYS A 110 -1.01 -5.11 -19.73
C LYS A 110 0.26 -4.41 -20.23
N ARG A 111 0.16 -3.16 -20.69
CA ARG A 111 1.30 -2.37 -21.14
C ARG A 111 2.27 -2.09 -20.00
N LYS A 112 1.78 -1.64 -18.85
CA LYS A 112 2.60 -1.33 -17.67
C LYS A 112 3.29 -2.59 -17.13
N SER A 113 2.56 -3.70 -17.02
CA SER A 113 3.11 -5.00 -16.62
C SER A 113 4.28 -5.42 -17.52
N LYS A 114 4.12 -5.31 -18.84
CA LYS A 114 5.19 -5.63 -19.81
C LYS A 114 6.41 -4.71 -19.68
N GLN A 115 6.20 -3.41 -19.46
CA GLN A 115 7.29 -2.44 -19.28
C GLN A 115 8.12 -2.76 -18.03
N LEU A 116 7.46 -3.10 -16.92
CA LEU A 116 8.13 -3.34 -15.64
C LEU A 116 8.87 -4.70 -15.61
N LEU A 117 8.31 -5.73 -16.26
CA LEU A 117 8.97 -7.03 -16.49
C LEU A 117 10.33 -6.89 -17.18
N ASN A 118 10.53 -5.88 -18.02
CA ASN A 118 11.76 -5.70 -18.80
C ASN A 118 12.87 -4.96 -18.06
N HIS A 119 12.55 -4.18 -17.01
CA HIS A 119 13.50 -3.21 -16.44
C HIS A 119 13.83 -3.41 -14.96
N LYS A 120 12.94 -3.97 -14.13
CA LYS A 120 13.11 -3.91 -12.67
C LYS A 120 12.76 -5.17 -11.87
N LEU A 121 12.07 -6.17 -12.43
CA LEU A 121 11.37 -7.18 -11.61
C LEU A 121 11.92 -8.62 -11.67
N LYS A 122 13.24 -8.81 -11.84
CA LYS A 122 13.80 -10.18 -11.91
C LYS A 122 13.73 -10.92 -10.57
N SER A 123 13.81 -10.20 -9.46
CA SER A 123 13.75 -10.75 -8.09
C SER A 123 12.34 -10.96 -7.55
N LEU A 124 11.34 -10.25 -8.10
CA LEU A 124 9.95 -10.34 -7.63
C LEU A 124 9.25 -11.61 -8.13
N ASP A 125 8.41 -12.19 -7.28
CA ASP A 125 7.53 -13.29 -7.66
C ASP A 125 6.35 -12.81 -8.56
N GLY A 126 5.53 -13.76 -9.02
CA GLY A 126 4.38 -13.45 -9.87
C GLY A 126 3.32 -12.60 -9.17
N TYR A 127 3.17 -12.75 -7.85
CA TYR A 127 2.20 -12.02 -7.05
C TYR A 127 2.60 -10.55 -6.94
N GLN A 128 3.83 -10.31 -6.52
CA GLN A 128 4.42 -8.98 -6.40
C GLN A 128 4.43 -8.25 -7.74
N LYS A 129 4.73 -8.92 -8.87
CA LYS A 129 4.70 -8.31 -10.21
C LYS A 129 3.34 -7.72 -10.58
N THR A 130 2.27 -8.44 -10.27
CA THR A 130 0.90 -8.02 -10.57
C THR A 130 0.51 -6.80 -9.73
N ILE A 131 0.72 -6.88 -8.41
CA ILE A 131 0.45 -5.74 -7.51
C ILE A 131 1.30 -4.54 -7.86
N PHE A 132 2.59 -4.74 -8.12
CA PHE A 132 3.51 -3.67 -8.52
C PHE A 132 3.04 -2.95 -9.78
N SER A 133 2.50 -3.69 -10.75
CA SER A 133 1.98 -3.11 -12.00
C SER A 133 0.67 -2.35 -11.79
N ALA A 134 -0.23 -2.84 -10.94
CA ALA A 134 -1.48 -2.16 -10.59
C ALA A 134 -1.18 -0.89 -9.76
N PHE A 135 -0.34 -1.02 -8.72
CA PHE A 135 0.17 0.08 -7.90
C PHE A 135 0.75 1.19 -8.76
N HIS A 136 1.63 0.87 -9.70
CA HIS A 136 2.32 1.88 -10.47
C HIS A 136 1.40 2.71 -11.38
N LEU A 137 0.25 2.16 -11.80
CA LEU A 137 -0.73 2.96 -12.55
C LEU A 137 -1.31 4.07 -11.66
N SER A 138 -1.69 3.72 -10.43
CA SER A 138 -2.16 4.69 -9.43
C SER A 138 -1.05 5.65 -9.01
N PHE A 139 0.14 5.14 -8.72
CA PHE A 139 1.29 5.95 -8.34
C PHE A 139 1.59 7.00 -9.41
N ASP A 140 1.61 6.64 -10.70
CA ASP A 140 1.89 7.58 -11.78
C ASP A 140 0.89 8.76 -11.83
N LYS A 141 -0.35 8.57 -11.35
CA LYS A 141 -1.39 9.60 -11.31
C LYS A 141 -1.31 10.56 -10.14
N LEU A 142 -0.62 10.17 -9.06
CA LEU A 142 -0.46 11.02 -7.89
C LEU A 142 0.26 12.33 -8.23
N SER A 143 -0.12 13.38 -7.53
CA SER A 143 0.59 14.65 -7.53
C SER A 143 2.06 14.47 -7.12
N PRO A 144 2.98 15.34 -7.57
CA PRO A 144 4.39 15.25 -7.18
C PRO A 144 4.61 15.29 -5.65
N SER A 145 3.80 16.08 -4.94
CA SER A 145 3.89 16.17 -3.47
C SER A 145 3.48 14.85 -2.81
N THR A 146 2.37 14.25 -3.25
CA THR A 146 1.90 12.97 -2.71
C THR A 146 2.82 11.81 -3.02
N LYS A 147 3.48 11.80 -4.19
CA LYS A 147 4.54 10.83 -4.50
C LYS A 147 5.70 10.94 -3.51
N LEU A 148 6.18 12.17 -3.29
CA LEU A 148 7.26 12.43 -2.35
C LEU A 148 6.86 12.06 -0.92
N PHE A 149 5.64 12.38 -0.49
CA PHE A 149 5.09 11.98 0.80
C PHE A 149 5.15 10.46 0.99
N MET A 150 4.64 9.72 -0.01
CA MET A 150 4.65 8.26 0.03
C MET A 150 6.08 7.70 0.05
N GLN A 151 7.01 8.27 -0.72
CA GLN A 151 8.42 7.89 -0.73
C GLN A 151 9.14 8.19 0.59
N VAL A 152 8.84 9.31 1.24
CA VAL A 152 9.34 9.61 2.59
C VAL A 152 8.77 8.59 3.59
N CYS A 153 7.49 8.26 3.49
CA CYS A 153 6.86 7.21 4.30
C CYS A 153 7.55 5.85 4.15
N ALA A 154 8.14 5.56 2.98
CA ALA A 154 8.81 4.29 2.68
C ALA A 154 10.11 4.03 3.49
N PHE A 155 10.62 5.06 4.18
CA PHE A 155 11.74 4.96 5.12
C PHE A 155 11.30 4.58 6.54
N PHE A 156 10.00 4.58 6.83
CA PHE A 156 9.45 4.16 8.11
C PHE A 156 8.99 2.70 8.08
N HIS A 157 8.52 2.22 9.22
CA HIS A 157 7.74 0.99 9.23
C HIS A 157 6.42 1.23 8.47
N HIS A 158 5.94 0.23 7.74
CA HIS A 158 4.78 0.38 6.86
C HIS A 158 3.44 0.57 7.60
N THR A 159 3.41 0.50 8.93
CA THR A 159 2.21 0.67 9.75
C THR A 159 2.43 1.71 10.84
N ALA A 160 1.32 2.33 11.27
CA ALA A 160 1.28 3.23 12.41
C ALA A 160 2.26 4.42 12.31
N ILE A 161 2.46 4.98 11.12
CA ILE A 161 3.27 6.18 10.90
C ILE A 161 2.49 7.39 11.46
N PRO A 162 2.97 8.05 12.53
CA PRO A 162 2.22 9.16 13.14
C PRO A 162 2.28 10.40 12.25
N VAL A 163 1.13 11.00 11.93
CA VAL A 163 1.10 12.24 11.13
C VAL A 163 1.77 13.40 11.87
N GLU A 164 1.61 13.45 13.20
CA GLU A 164 2.23 14.44 14.09
C GLU A 164 3.77 14.52 13.92
N LEU A 165 4.41 13.43 13.49
CA LEU A 165 5.84 13.41 13.18
C LEU A 165 6.21 14.48 12.13
N PHE A 166 5.39 14.64 11.09
CA PHE A 166 5.66 15.57 10.00
C PHE A 166 5.39 17.02 10.43
N HIS A 167 4.37 17.25 11.26
CA HIS A 167 4.13 18.56 11.87
C HIS A 167 5.32 19.00 12.73
N HIS A 168 5.81 18.12 13.60
CA HIS A 168 7.01 18.40 14.38
C HIS A 168 8.21 18.67 13.47
N ALA A 169 8.49 17.81 12.50
CA ALA A 169 9.62 17.99 11.58
C ALA A 169 9.55 19.33 10.83
N SER A 170 8.35 19.78 10.45
CA SER A 170 8.16 21.08 9.79
C SER A 170 8.53 22.27 10.67
N ALA A 171 8.31 22.18 11.98
CA ALA A 171 8.66 23.22 12.94
C ALA A 171 10.18 23.36 13.14
N PHE A 172 10.95 22.30 12.89
CA PHE A 172 12.42 22.27 13.07
C PHE A 172 13.21 22.60 11.79
N ALA A 173 12.54 22.84 10.66
CA ALA A 173 13.18 22.89 9.35
C ALA A 173 14.06 24.13 9.06
N SER A 174 14.08 25.15 9.92
CA SER A 174 14.76 26.43 9.63
C SER A 174 16.12 26.64 10.31
N ASP A 175 16.32 26.25 11.58
CA ASP A 175 17.48 26.72 12.37
C ASP A 175 18.39 25.63 12.98
N ASP A 176 17.98 24.34 12.97
CA ASP A 176 18.66 23.28 13.73
C ASP A 176 19.51 22.30 12.89
N LEU A 177 19.75 22.59 11.61
CA LEU A 177 20.64 21.77 10.78
C LEU A 177 22.08 21.88 11.26
N TRP A 178 22.80 20.75 11.25
CA TRP A 178 24.20 20.74 11.65
C TRP A 178 25.01 21.67 10.73
N PRO A 179 26.07 22.33 11.23
CA PRO A 179 26.87 23.24 10.40
C PRO A 179 27.41 22.60 9.11
N GLU A 180 27.60 21.28 9.11
CA GLU A 180 28.05 20.46 7.98
C GLU A 180 26.96 20.21 6.93
N GLU A 181 25.68 20.39 7.29
CA GLU A 181 24.50 20.30 6.42
C GLU A 181 24.08 21.67 5.86
N LYS A 182 24.81 22.75 6.20
CA LYS A 182 24.60 24.10 5.65
C LYS A 182 25.14 24.27 4.24
N ASP A 183 25.95 23.34 3.75
CA ASP A 183 26.19 23.21 2.33
C ASP A 183 24.84 22.93 1.65
N LYS A 184 24.50 23.69 0.60
CA LYS A 184 23.21 23.57 -0.09
C LYS A 184 23.07 22.21 -0.76
N ILE A 185 22.62 21.20 -0.01
CA ILE A 185 22.23 19.91 -0.54
C ILE A 185 20.83 20.10 -1.16
N PRO A 186 20.65 19.93 -2.48
CA PRO A 186 19.34 20.14 -3.12
C PRO A 186 18.21 19.32 -2.50
N ALA A 187 18.52 18.11 -2.02
CA ALA A 187 17.57 17.25 -1.33
C ALA A 187 17.05 17.85 0.00
N VAL A 188 17.88 18.62 0.71
CA VAL A 188 17.46 19.31 1.94
C VAL A 188 16.48 20.43 1.60
N ASP A 189 16.72 21.18 0.53
CA ASP A 189 15.79 22.22 0.06
C ASP A 189 14.44 21.61 -0.38
N ASP A 190 14.46 20.46 -1.04
CA ASP A 190 13.24 19.76 -1.45
C ASP A 190 12.49 19.17 -0.25
N LEU A 191 13.21 18.63 0.75
CA LEU A 191 12.61 18.19 2.01
C LEU A 191 11.99 19.36 2.78
N LYS A 192 12.64 20.54 2.82
CA LYS A 192 12.07 21.74 3.46
C LYS A 192 10.79 22.20 2.77
N LYS A 193 10.77 22.23 1.42
CA LYS A 193 9.54 22.52 0.66
C LYS A 193 8.44 21.52 0.98
N PHE A 194 8.77 20.24 0.99
CA PHE A 194 7.83 19.19 1.37
C PHE A 194 7.26 19.38 2.78
N LEU A 195 8.12 19.58 3.78
CA LEU A 195 7.72 19.78 5.18
C LEU A 195 6.90 21.06 5.37
N SER A 196 7.09 22.08 4.53
CA SER A 196 6.27 23.30 4.59
C SER A 196 4.78 23.06 4.32
N HIS A 197 4.40 21.94 3.68
CA HIS A 197 2.99 21.57 3.54
C HIS A 197 2.33 21.16 4.86
N PHE A 198 3.12 20.86 5.90
CA PHE A 198 2.63 20.47 7.22
C PHE A 198 2.55 21.65 8.20
N THR A 199 2.93 22.87 7.79
CA THR A 199 2.79 24.06 8.65
C THR A 199 1.40 24.67 8.60
N ASP A 200 0.66 24.45 7.52
CA ASP A 200 -0.72 24.89 7.34
C ASP A 200 -1.68 23.70 7.56
N ASN A 201 -2.67 23.89 8.44
CA ASN A 201 -3.56 22.85 9.00
C ASN A 201 -4.46 22.07 8.00
N GLY A 202 -4.21 22.09 6.69
CA GLY A 202 -5.06 21.38 5.72
C GLY A 202 -4.42 20.96 4.39
N SER A 203 -3.14 21.28 4.12
CA SER A 203 -2.52 20.88 2.84
C SER A 203 -2.13 19.39 2.80
N TRP A 204 -2.03 18.73 3.95
CA TRP A 204 -1.69 17.31 4.04
C TRP A 204 -2.93 16.41 3.99
N ASP A 205 -4.10 16.91 4.39
CA ASP A 205 -5.38 16.19 4.26
C ASP A 205 -5.62 15.82 2.79
N ASP A 206 -5.40 16.77 1.87
CA ASP A 206 -5.47 16.55 0.42
C ASP A 206 -4.53 15.42 -0.04
N THR A 207 -3.35 15.29 0.58
CA THR A 207 -2.35 14.25 0.25
C THR A 207 -2.84 12.87 0.69
N ILE A 208 -3.40 12.77 1.89
CA ILE A 208 -3.95 11.50 2.39
C ILE A 208 -5.21 11.12 1.62
N ASP A 209 -6.09 12.08 1.35
CA ASP A 209 -7.30 11.85 0.58
C ASP A 209 -6.97 11.39 -0.85
N GLU A 210 -5.95 11.98 -1.49
CA GLU A 210 -5.45 11.51 -2.79
C GLU A 210 -4.94 10.06 -2.71
N LEU A 211 -4.17 9.68 -1.68
CA LEU A 211 -3.71 8.29 -1.51
C LEU A 211 -4.88 7.33 -1.27
N ARG A 212 -5.86 7.71 -0.43
CA ARG A 212 -7.04 6.91 -0.12
C ARG A 212 -7.93 6.72 -1.33
N GLN A 213 -8.06 7.76 -2.17
CA GLN A 213 -8.80 7.72 -3.42
C GLN A 213 -8.28 6.64 -4.39
N PHE A 214 -6.99 6.29 -4.31
CA PHE A 214 -6.39 5.20 -5.08
C PHE A 214 -6.21 3.88 -4.30
N SER A 215 -6.80 3.77 -3.10
CA SER A 215 -6.64 2.62 -2.19
C SER A 215 -5.17 2.30 -1.87
N LEU A 216 -4.32 3.32 -1.79
CA LEU A 216 -2.89 3.15 -1.57
C LEU A 216 -2.49 3.18 -0.09
N THR A 217 -3.36 3.69 0.78
CA THR A 217 -3.10 3.83 2.21
C THR A 217 -4.38 3.66 3.04
N ILE A 218 -4.19 3.38 4.32
CA ILE A 218 -5.21 3.40 5.36
C ILE A 218 -4.83 4.49 6.33
N TYR A 219 -5.78 5.38 6.62
CA TYR A 219 -5.62 6.44 7.62
C TYR A 219 -6.62 6.21 8.75
N ASP A 220 -6.09 6.09 9.97
CA ASP A 220 -6.90 6.04 11.19
C ASP A 220 -7.06 7.45 11.74
N THR A 221 -8.26 8.01 11.62
CA THR A 221 -8.56 9.37 12.09
C THR A 221 -8.60 9.49 13.61
N GLY A 222 -8.82 8.40 14.35
CA GLY A 222 -8.85 8.41 15.80
C GLY A 222 -7.45 8.38 16.42
N ALA A 223 -6.54 7.63 15.80
CA ALA A 223 -5.14 7.54 16.21
C ALA A 223 -4.20 8.49 15.47
N GLU A 224 -4.67 9.16 14.41
CA GLU A 224 -3.88 10.03 13.51
C GLU A 224 -2.64 9.35 12.94
N VAL A 225 -2.81 8.08 12.55
CA VAL A 225 -1.73 7.26 11.98
C VAL A 225 -2.03 6.79 10.56
N LEU A 226 -0.98 6.77 9.76
CA LEU A 226 -0.98 6.28 8.39
C LEU A 226 -0.39 4.88 8.32
N SER A 227 -1.00 3.99 7.55
CA SER A 227 -0.53 2.63 7.32
C SER A 227 -0.64 2.24 5.85
N PHE A 228 0.39 1.61 5.34
CA PHE A 228 0.47 1.04 4.01
C PHE A 228 0.43 -0.48 4.10
N HIS A 229 -0.22 -1.11 3.11
CA HIS A 229 -0.05 -2.55 2.93
C HIS A 229 1.44 -2.84 2.66
N SER A 230 2.00 -3.87 3.30
CA SER A 230 3.44 -4.19 3.23
C SER A 230 3.97 -4.29 1.80
N VAL A 231 3.19 -4.91 0.90
CA VAL A 231 3.54 -5.01 -0.53
C VAL A 231 3.49 -3.65 -1.24
N LEU A 232 2.51 -2.78 -0.96
CA LEU A 232 2.49 -1.43 -1.54
C LEU A 232 3.67 -0.59 -1.03
N HIS A 233 4.01 -0.72 0.25
CA HIS A 233 5.19 -0.10 0.84
C HIS A 233 6.47 -0.55 0.14
N MET A 234 6.63 -1.86 -0.09
CA MET A 234 7.73 -2.40 -0.90
C MET A 234 7.72 -1.82 -2.33
N CYS A 235 6.54 -1.68 -2.94
CA CYS A 235 6.46 -1.10 -4.29
C CYS A 235 6.97 0.34 -4.32
N VAL A 236 6.70 1.15 -3.30
CA VAL A 236 7.21 2.54 -3.19
C VAL A 236 8.72 2.57 -3.03
N GLN A 237 9.30 1.65 -2.28
CA GLN A 237 10.76 1.58 -2.09
C GLN A 237 11.50 1.40 -3.42
N GLU A 238 10.91 0.69 -4.39
CA GLU A 238 11.46 0.49 -5.74
C GLU A 238 11.28 1.73 -6.67
N THR A 239 10.57 2.76 -6.22
CA THR A 239 10.43 4.04 -6.95
C THR A 239 11.45 5.09 -6.55
N ILE A 240 12.19 4.88 -5.47
CA ILE A 240 13.32 5.72 -5.02
C ILE A 240 14.58 5.34 -5.81
#